data_AF-A0A0B6YNU4-F1
#
_entry.id   AF-A0A0B6YNU4-F1
#
_cell.length_a   1.000
_cell.length_b   1.000
_cell.length_c   1.000
_cell.angle_alpha   90.00
_cell.angle_beta   90.00
_cell.angle_gamma   90.00
#
_symmetry.space_group_name_H-M   'P 1'
#
loop_
_entity.id
_entity.type
_entity.pdbx_description
1 polymer ?
#
loop_
_entity_poly.entity_id
_entity_poly.type
_entity_poly.pdbx_seq_one_letter_code
_entity_poly.pdbx_strand_id
1 'polypeptide(L)'
;VCVPSYVEPKVVENGKGETEMQVSVTGEKQSGHQNRHKSWKEYLKDARNFSMSTISPRYQPAPKECSILSCLNQFTAAELLTGTNKFGCRECTKRRRKNSHSAKAEKKAKDTVYSNANKQYLIFRPPAVLTLHLKRFEQTGLTSRKVNHHVDFPLSLDLAPYCSSLCQGVKEGQTKVLYSLYGVVEHSGRLSGG
;
A
#
# COMPACT_ATOMS: atom_id res chain seq x y z
N VAL A 1 21.66 -20.58 0.07
CA VAL A 1 20.28 -20.17 -0.30
C VAL A 1 20.21 -18.67 -0.10
N CYS A 2 20.54 -17.91 -1.14
CA CYS A 2 20.89 -16.49 -0.98
C CYS A 2 19.65 -15.61 -0.83
N VAL A 3 19.60 -14.96 0.33
CA VAL A 3 18.74 -13.82 0.64
C VAL A 3 19.24 -12.64 -0.19
N PRO A 4 18.40 -11.88 -0.91
CA PRO A 4 18.79 -10.55 -1.35
C PRO A 4 18.83 -9.66 -0.11
N SER A 5 20.03 -9.43 0.40
CA SER A 5 20.30 -8.41 1.41
C SER A 5 19.80 -7.07 0.89
N TYR A 6 19.14 -6.34 1.80
CA TYR A 6 18.68 -4.98 1.62
C TYR A 6 19.76 -4.11 0.96
N VAL A 7 19.45 -3.49 -0.18
CA VAL A 7 20.33 -2.52 -0.84
C VAL A 7 20.01 -1.15 -0.25
N GLU A 8 20.86 -0.66 0.66
CA GLU A 8 20.83 0.76 1.03
C GLU A 8 21.43 1.59 -0.10
N PRO A 9 20.69 2.55 -0.68
CA PRO A 9 21.25 3.47 -1.66
C PRO A 9 22.15 4.50 -0.95
N LYS A 10 23.45 4.50 -1.24
CA LYS A 10 24.34 5.63 -0.90
C LYS A 10 24.35 6.63 -2.05
N VAL A 11 23.96 7.86 -1.74
CA VAL A 11 24.01 9.00 -2.66
C VAL A 11 25.41 9.61 -2.55
N VAL A 12 26.14 9.70 -3.67
CA VAL A 12 27.42 10.43 -3.74
C VAL A 12 27.24 11.58 -4.73
N GLU A 13 27.56 12.80 -4.29
CA GLU A 13 27.60 13.97 -5.17
C GLU A 13 28.95 14.03 -5.88
N ASN A 14 28.92 14.05 -7.21
CA ASN A 14 30.13 14.37 -7.98
C ASN A 14 30.24 15.89 -8.16
N GLY A 15 31.48 16.40 -8.26
CA GLY A 15 31.85 17.82 -8.29
C GLY A 15 31.31 18.68 -9.46
N LYS A 16 30.27 18.20 -10.16
CA LYS A 16 29.47 18.94 -11.15
C LYS A 16 28.03 19.20 -10.68
N GLY A 17 27.66 18.82 -9.46
CA GLY A 17 26.30 19.01 -8.91
C GLY A 17 25.26 18.02 -9.45
N GLU A 18 25.70 16.95 -10.11
CA GLU A 18 24.85 15.83 -10.54
C GLU A 18 24.96 14.70 -9.51
N THR A 19 23.81 14.20 -9.06
CA THR A 19 23.72 13.05 -8.16
C THR A 19 23.86 11.77 -8.98
N GLU A 20 25.00 11.12 -8.89
CA GLU A 20 25.29 9.89 -9.63
C GLU A 20 25.32 8.71 -8.64
N MET A 21 24.41 7.76 -8.84
CA MET A 21 24.29 6.58 -7.97
C MET A 21 25.05 5.43 -8.61
N GLN A 22 26.28 5.17 -8.15
CA GLN A 22 27.05 4.01 -8.58
C GLN A 22 26.61 2.75 -7.83
N VAL A 23 26.24 1.72 -8.59
CA VAL A 23 25.93 0.38 -8.07
C VAL A 23 27.05 -0.55 -8.52
N SER A 24 27.95 -0.93 -7.61
CA SER A 24 28.92 -1.99 -7.85
C SER A 24 28.33 -3.33 -7.41
N VAL A 25 28.10 -4.23 -8.37
CA VAL A 25 27.68 -5.61 -8.10
C VAL A 25 28.92 -6.49 -8.15
N THR A 26 29.41 -6.95 -6.99
CA THR A 26 30.38 -8.05 -6.90
C THR A 26 29.61 -9.35 -6.68
N GLY A 27 29.56 -10.20 -7.70
CA GLY A 27 28.94 -11.54 -7.60
C GLY A 27 28.81 -12.24 -8.95
N GLU A 28 29.41 -13.42 -9.06
CA GLU A 28 29.71 -14.16 -10.30
C GLU A 28 28.50 -14.77 -11.02
N LYS A 29 28.70 -15.01 -12.32
CA LYS A 29 27.75 -15.40 -13.37
C LYS A 29 27.03 -16.73 -13.10
N GLN A 30 25.76 -16.82 -13.49
CA GLN A 30 25.21 -17.94 -14.26
C GLN A 30 23.97 -17.54 -15.09
N SER A 31 23.68 -18.36 -16.09
CA SER A 31 23.21 -18.05 -17.45
C SER A 31 21.74 -17.66 -17.65
N GLY A 32 21.49 -16.82 -18.67
CA GLY A 32 20.46 -17.16 -19.67
C GLY A 32 19.24 -16.25 -19.85
N HIS A 33 19.13 -15.09 -19.20
CA HIS A 33 18.11 -14.09 -19.57
C HIS A 33 18.77 -12.71 -19.73
N GLN A 34 18.59 -12.10 -20.91
CA GLN A 34 19.05 -10.75 -21.21
C GLN A 34 18.53 -9.78 -20.15
N ASN A 35 19.41 -9.35 -19.26
CA ASN A 35 19.11 -8.42 -18.20
C ASN A 35 19.00 -7.03 -18.82
N ARG A 36 17.82 -6.71 -19.36
CA ARG A 36 17.52 -5.38 -19.91
C ARG A 36 17.47 -4.40 -18.74
N HIS A 37 18.55 -3.66 -18.55
CA HIS A 37 18.66 -2.63 -17.52
C HIS A 37 17.61 -1.54 -17.80
N LYS A 38 16.52 -1.53 -17.01
CA LYS A 38 15.47 -0.50 -17.14
C LYS A 38 16.01 0.84 -16.66
N SER A 39 15.68 1.91 -17.38
CA SER A 39 15.93 3.27 -16.90
C SER A 39 15.10 3.56 -15.65
N TRP A 40 15.59 4.42 -14.75
CA TRP A 40 14.82 4.91 -13.60
C TRP A 40 13.46 5.49 -13.99
N LYS A 41 13.36 6.12 -15.16
CA LYS A 41 12.08 6.64 -15.68
C LYS A 41 11.10 5.53 -16.04
N GLU A 42 11.60 4.42 -16.60
CA GLU A 42 10.79 3.23 -16.90
C GLU A 42 10.34 2.55 -15.62
N TYR A 43 11.22 2.43 -14.62
CA TYR A 43 10.86 1.88 -13.31
C TYR A 43 9.75 2.70 -12.62
N LEU A 44 9.86 4.04 -12.61
CA LEU A 44 8.82 4.90 -12.04
C LEU A 44 7.50 4.83 -12.80
N LYS A 45 7.55 4.66 -14.12
CA LYS A 45 6.36 4.48 -14.96
C LYS A 45 5.68 3.15 -14.66
N ASP A 46 6.46 2.07 -14.59
CA ASP A 46 5.98 0.74 -14.22
C ASP A 46 5.41 0.76 -12.80
N ALA A 47 6.15 1.29 -11.82
CA ALA A 47 5.68 1.43 -10.45
C ALA A 47 4.36 2.22 -10.37
N ARG A 48 4.20 3.28 -11.17
CA ARG A 48 2.95 4.04 -11.24
C ARG A 48 1.80 3.25 -11.88
N ASN A 49 2.09 2.40 -12.86
CA ASN A 49 1.08 1.60 -13.55
C ASN A 49 0.65 0.37 -12.72
N PHE A 50 1.59 -0.21 -11.98
CA PHE A 50 1.40 -1.44 -11.21
C PHE A 50 1.10 -1.19 -9.73
N SER A 51 1.30 0.03 -9.21
CA SER A 51 1.08 0.34 -7.79
C SER A 51 -0.35 0.08 -7.31
N MET A 52 -1.33 0.11 -8.22
CA MET A 52 -2.74 -0.13 -7.92
C MET A 52 -3.26 -1.49 -8.39
N SER A 53 -2.43 -2.32 -9.03
CA SER A 53 -2.84 -3.65 -9.44
C SER A 53 -2.45 -4.70 -8.40
N THR A 54 -3.20 -5.80 -8.40
CA THR A 54 -3.05 -6.91 -7.46
C THR A 54 -2.43 -8.14 -8.14
N ILE A 55 -1.93 -9.08 -7.35
CA ILE A 55 -1.32 -10.32 -7.87
C ILE A 55 -2.35 -11.19 -8.61
N SER A 56 -3.56 -11.28 -8.07
CA SER A 56 -4.69 -11.96 -8.70
C SER A 56 -5.86 -10.99 -8.93
N PRO A 57 -6.88 -11.35 -9.74
CA PRO A 57 -8.08 -10.55 -9.87
C PRO A 57 -8.71 -10.25 -8.50
N ARG A 58 -9.31 -9.06 -8.37
CA ARG A 58 -9.95 -8.64 -7.14
C ARG A 58 -11.11 -9.57 -6.78
N TYR A 59 -11.25 -9.82 -5.48
CA TYR A 59 -12.37 -10.55 -4.93
C TYR A 59 -13.70 -9.85 -5.25
N GLN A 60 -14.73 -10.63 -5.55
CA GLN A 60 -16.07 -10.16 -5.86
C GLN A 60 -17.04 -10.63 -4.76
N PRO A 61 -17.32 -9.79 -3.75
CA PRO A 61 -18.23 -10.16 -2.67
C PRO A 61 -19.66 -10.36 -3.18
N ALA A 62 -20.36 -11.34 -2.63
CA ALA A 62 -21.79 -11.48 -2.84
C ALA A 62 -22.57 -10.36 -2.14
N PRO A 63 -23.79 -10.01 -2.60
CA PRO A 63 -24.64 -9.05 -1.91
C PRO A 63 -24.88 -9.43 -0.45
N LYS A 64 -24.68 -8.48 0.47
CA LYS A 64 -24.84 -8.64 1.93
C LYS A 64 -23.87 -9.66 2.57
N GLU A 65 -22.81 -10.06 1.88
CA GLU A 65 -21.80 -10.94 2.44
C GLU A 65 -21.04 -10.27 3.61
N CYS A 66 -20.92 -10.98 4.72
CA CYS A 66 -20.14 -10.55 5.88
C CYS A 66 -19.02 -11.57 6.13
N SER A 67 -17.88 -11.41 5.45
CA SER A 67 -16.75 -12.34 5.55
C SER A 67 -15.42 -11.60 5.64
N ILE A 68 -14.36 -12.31 6.04
CA ILE A 68 -12.99 -11.77 5.97
C ILE A 68 -12.61 -11.36 4.56
N LEU A 69 -13.09 -12.08 3.53
CA LEU A 69 -12.78 -11.76 2.14
C LEU A 69 -13.45 -10.45 1.72
N SER A 70 -14.71 -10.23 2.12
CA SER A 70 -15.41 -8.97 1.85
C SER A 70 -14.80 -7.81 2.65
N CYS A 71 -14.40 -8.02 3.91
CA CYS A 71 -13.68 -7.04 4.72
C CYS A 71 -12.34 -6.63 4.11
N LEU A 72 -11.50 -7.58 3.70
CA LEU A 72 -10.21 -7.30 3.06
C LEU A 72 -10.40 -6.61 1.71
N ASN A 73 -11.44 -6.98 0.96
CA ASN A 73 -11.77 -6.33 -0.30
C ASN A 73 -12.17 -4.86 -0.07
N GLN A 74 -12.93 -4.57 0.98
CA GLN A 74 -13.29 -3.19 1.33
C GLN A 74 -12.08 -2.39 1.83
N PHE A 75 -11.26 -2.99 2.69
CA PHE A 75 -10.04 -2.36 3.21
C PHE A 75 -9.05 -1.97 2.10
N THR A 76 -8.96 -2.79 1.05
CA THR A 76 -8.07 -2.58 -0.10
C THR A 76 -8.74 -1.90 -1.29
N ALA A 77 -10.00 -1.46 -1.17
CA ALA A 77 -10.67 -0.72 -2.22
C ALA A 77 -10.07 0.68 -2.38
N ALA A 78 -10.08 1.19 -3.62
CA ALA A 78 -9.74 2.58 -3.87
C ALA A 78 -10.84 3.50 -3.31
N GLU A 79 -10.45 4.50 -2.55
CA GLU A 79 -11.33 5.54 -2.00
C GLU A 79 -10.99 6.92 -2.58
N LEU A 80 -12.03 7.72 -2.84
CA LEU A 80 -11.87 9.09 -3.32
C LEU A 80 -11.85 10.07 -2.12
N LEU A 81 -10.69 10.68 -1.91
CA LEU A 81 -10.48 11.73 -0.92
C LEU A 81 -11.01 13.07 -1.44
N THR A 82 -12.07 13.58 -0.81
CA THR A 82 -12.70 14.86 -1.16
C THR A 82 -13.11 15.65 0.09
N GLY A 83 -13.65 16.87 -0.11
CA GLY A 83 -14.16 17.70 0.99
C GLY A 83 -13.07 18.04 2.03
N THR A 84 -13.33 17.70 3.29
CA THR A 84 -12.39 17.86 4.41
C THR A 84 -11.24 16.86 4.39
N ASN A 85 -11.36 15.76 3.62
CA ASN A 85 -10.36 14.70 3.52
C ASN A 85 -9.39 14.88 2.33
N LYS A 86 -9.40 16.03 1.65
CA LYS A 86 -8.53 16.29 0.49
C LYS A 86 -7.05 16.07 0.83
N PHE A 87 -6.28 15.63 -0.17
CA PHE A 87 -4.86 15.35 -0.02
C PHE A 87 -4.00 16.59 -0.29
N GLY A 88 -3.05 16.86 0.61
CA GLY A 88 -2.05 17.92 0.42
C GLY A 88 -1.01 17.53 -0.62
N CYS A 89 -1.18 17.98 -1.86
CA CYS A 89 -0.27 17.62 -2.94
C CYS A 89 0.99 18.49 -2.94
N ARG A 90 2.15 17.89 -2.63
CA ARG A 90 3.46 18.57 -2.62
C ARG A 90 3.77 19.23 -3.96
N GLU A 91 3.45 18.56 -5.07
CA GLU A 91 3.77 19.06 -6.40
C GLU A 91 2.85 20.19 -6.83
N CYS A 92 1.54 20.11 -6.57
CA CYS A 92 0.63 21.24 -6.78
C CYS A 92 1.01 22.45 -5.91
N THR A 93 1.46 22.21 -4.68
CA THR A 93 1.96 23.25 -3.77
C THR A 93 3.22 23.92 -4.32
N LYS A 94 4.19 23.14 -4.83
CA LYS A 94 5.40 23.69 -5.49
C LYS A 94 5.05 24.54 -6.72
N ARG A 95 4.15 24.07 -7.58
CA ARG A 95 3.71 24.82 -8.77
C ARG A 95 3.05 26.15 -8.39
N ARG A 96 2.19 26.15 -7.38
CA ARG A 96 1.55 27.37 -6.87
C ARG A 96 2.58 28.39 -6.35
N ARG A 97 3.65 27.92 -5.69
CA ARG A 97 4.76 28.77 -5.23
C ARG A 97 5.57 29.37 -6.36
N LYS A 98 5.83 28.61 -7.42
CA LYS A 98 6.58 29.10 -8.58
C LYS A 98 5.80 30.16 -9.37
N ASN A 99 4.47 30.06 -9.38
CA ASN A 99 3.60 30.94 -10.16
C ASN A 99 3.15 32.22 -9.41
N SER A 100 3.56 32.42 -8.15
CA SER A 100 3.20 33.62 -7.39
C SER A 100 4.22 34.74 -7.62
N HIS A 101 3.87 35.69 -8.49
CA HIS A 101 4.73 36.84 -8.84
C HIS A 101 4.44 38.13 -8.05
N SER A 102 3.68 38.07 -6.95
CA SER A 102 3.35 39.28 -6.16
C SER A 102 3.38 39.00 -4.64
N ALA A 103 3.71 40.02 -3.84
CA ALA A 103 3.84 39.90 -2.38
C ALA A 103 2.55 39.41 -1.67
N LYS A 104 1.36 39.74 -2.20
CA LYS A 104 0.06 39.19 -1.74
C LYS A 104 -0.13 37.73 -2.18
N ALA A 105 0.38 37.35 -3.35
CA ALA A 105 0.36 35.97 -3.83
C ALA A 105 1.37 35.08 -3.07
N GLU A 106 2.52 35.62 -2.64
CA GLU A 106 3.53 34.90 -1.86
C GLU A 106 3.00 34.44 -0.50
N LYS A 107 2.20 35.25 0.20
CA LYS A 107 1.54 34.85 1.45
C LYS A 107 0.56 33.69 1.23
N LYS A 108 -0.23 33.73 0.14
CA LYS A 108 -1.15 32.64 -0.28
C LYS A 108 -0.44 31.43 -0.90
N ALA A 109 0.80 31.58 -1.37
CA ALA A 109 1.59 30.51 -1.97
C ALA A 109 2.25 29.60 -0.93
N LYS A 110 2.37 30.07 0.33
CA LYS A 110 2.86 29.25 1.43
C LYS A 110 1.88 28.13 1.80
N ASP A 111 0.60 28.31 1.53
CA ASP A 111 -0.46 27.35 1.84
C ASP A 111 -0.36 26.07 1.00
N THR A 112 -0.46 24.93 1.67
CA THR A 112 -0.58 23.60 1.05
C THR A 112 -1.78 23.57 0.10
N VAL A 113 -1.58 23.08 -1.12
CA VAL A 113 -2.67 22.86 -2.07
C VAL A 113 -3.31 21.51 -1.77
N TYR A 114 -4.53 21.56 -1.25
CA TYR A 114 -5.38 20.40 -1.02
C TYR A 114 -6.23 20.09 -2.25
N SER A 115 -6.06 18.90 -2.82
CA SER A 115 -6.77 18.44 -4.02
C SER A 115 -7.49 17.12 -3.76
N ASN A 116 -8.49 16.83 -4.59
CA ASN A 116 -9.08 15.49 -4.61
C ASN A 116 -8.01 14.46 -5.00
N ALA A 117 -8.07 13.26 -4.43
CA ALA A 117 -7.12 12.19 -4.71
C ALA A 117 -7.77 10.82 -4.58
N ASN A 118 -7.28 9.84 -5.35
CA ASN A 118 -7.58 8.44 -5.12
C ASN A 118 -6.53 7.84 -4.19
N LYS A 119 -6.98 7.11 -3.18
CA LYS A 119 -6.13 6.43 -2.20
C LYS A 119 -6.51 4.97 -2.17
N GLN A 120 -5.51 4.10 -2.12
CA GLN A 120 -5.72 2.66 -2.03
C GLN A 120 -4.61 2.05 -1.18
N TYR A 121 -4.96 1.10 -0.32
CA TYR A 121 -4.00 0.27 0.40
C TYR A 121 -3.94 -1.10 -0.23
N LEU A 122 -2.72 -1.62 -0.41
CA LEU A 122 -2.45 -2.99 -0.86
C LEU A 122 -1.33 -3.58 0.01
N ILE A 123 -1.29 -4.90 0.10
CA ILE A 123 -0.25 -5.60 0.87
C ILE A 123 1.00 -5.71 -0.01
N PHE A 124 2.07 -5.03 0.39
CA PHE A 124 3.34 -5.07 -0.34
C PHE A 124 4.26 -6.21 0.13
N ARG A 125 4.18 -6.61 1.39
CA ARG A 125 5.03 -7.67 1.95
C ARG A 125 4.23 -8.51 2.95
N PRO A 126 3.62 -9.61 2.51
CA PRO A 126 2.83 -10.49 3.36
C PRO A 126 3.71 -11.06 4.49
N PRO A 127 3.30 -10.94 5.76
CA PRO A 127 4.08 -11.45 6.90
C PRO A 127 3.99 -12.98 6.98
N ALA A 128 4.99 -13.65 7.55
CA ALA A 128 4.92 -15.10 7.77
C ALA A 128 3.74 -15.52 8.66
N VAL A 129 3.41 -14.68 9.64
CA VAL A 129 2.21 -14.82 10.49
C VAL A 129 1.32 -13.60 10.28
N LEU A 130 0.13 -13.82 9.70
CA LEU A 130 -0.86 -12.78 9.46
C LEU A 130 -1.82 -12.67 10.65
N THR A 131 -1.95 -11.46 11.21
CA THR A 131 -2.97 -11.15 12.23
C THR A 131 -4.02 -10.25 11.62
N LEU A 132 -5.28 -10.70 11.65
CA LEU A 132 -6.42 -9.92 11.16
C LEU A 132 -7.26 -9.46 12.35
N HIS A 133 -7.27 -8.16 12.60
CA HIS A 133 -8.10 -7.56 13.65
C HIS A 133 -9.40 -7.02 13.06
N LEU A 134 -10.53 -7.59 13.50
CA LEU A 134 -11.85 -7.10 13.15
C LEU A 134 -12.20 -5.88 14.00
N LYS A 135 -12.36 -4.71 13.37
CA LYS A 135 -12.77 -3.47 14.04
C LYS A 135 -14.25 -3.54 14.43
N ARG A 136 -14.55 -4.25 15.51
CA ARG A 136 -15.91 -4.47 16.02
C ARG A 136 -16.42 -3.33 16.90
N PHE A 137 -15.58 -2.39 17.34
CA PHE A 137 -16.01 -1.31 18.21
C PHE A 137 -16.13 0.00 17.42
N GLU A 138 -17.31 0.61 17.53
CA GLU A 138 -17.61 1.94 17.02
C GLU A 138 -17.87 2.88 18.19
N GLN A 139 -17.36 4.10 18.11
CA GLN A 139 -17.61 5.17 19.08
C GLN A 139 -18.33 6.31 18.38
N THR A 140 -19.49 6.69 18.91
CA THR A 140 -20.28 7.83 18.44
C THR A 140 -20.53 8.75 19.63
N GLY A 141 -19.85 9.90 19.65
CA GLY A 141 -19.82 10.78 20.81
C GLY A 141 -19.27 10.08 22.04
N LEU A 142 -20.06 10.05 23.12
CA LEU A 142 -19.73 9.39 24.38
C LEU A 142 -20.15 7.91 24.42
N THR A 143 -20.86 7.43 23.40
CA THR A 143 -21.35 6.05 23.37
C THR A 143 -20.41 5.15 22.57
N SER A 144 -20.20 3.93 23.06
CA SER A 144 -19.50 2.88 22.31
C SER A 144 -20.43 1.69 22.09
N ARG A 145 -20.31 1.06 20.92
CA ARG A 145 -21.07 -0.13 20.56
C ARG A 145 -20.13 -1.18 19.98
N LYS A 146 -20.46 -2.44 20.27
CA LYS A 146 -19.83 -3.61 19.66
C LYS A 146 -20.71 -4.14 18.53
N VAL A 147 -20.12 -4.31 17.36
CA VAL A 147 -20.70 -4.99 16.19
C VAL A 147 -20.56 -6.50 16.40
N ASN A 148 -21.67 -7.11 16.84
CA ASN A 148 -21.76 -8.54 17.14
C ASN A 148 -22.21 -9.38 15.93
N HIS A 149 -22.26 -8.82 14.72
CA HIS A 149 -22.56 -9.62 13.53
C HIS A 149 -21.49 -10.69 13.32
N HIS A 150 -21.94 -11.89 12.96
CA HIS A 150 -21.06 -12.97 12.54
C HIS A 150 -20.29 -12.55 11.29
N VAL A 151 -19.01 -12.89 11.25
CA VAL A 151 -18.14 -12.65 10.10
C VAL A 151 -17.60 -14.00 9.70
N ASP A 152 -17.94 -14.47 8.51
CA ASP A 152 -17.47 -15.73 7.98
C ASP A 152 -15.96 -15.67 7.70
N PHE A 153 -15.22 -16.73 8.05
CA PHE A 153 -13.79 -16.82 7.78
C PHE A 153 -13.41 -18.24 7.35
N PRO A 154 -12.58 -18.39 6.29
CA PRO A 154 -12.15 -19.70 5.83
C PRO A 154 -10.99 -20.25 6.67
N LEU A 155 -10.83 -21.58 6.69
CA LEU A 155 -9.63 -22.23 7.23
C LEU A 155 -8.39 -21.98 6.35
N SER A 156 -8.59 -21.74 5.05
CA SER A 156 -7.54 -21.41 4.09
C SER A 156 -7.89 -20.10 3.39
N LEU A 157 -7.08 -19.06 3.58
CA LEU A 157 -7.26 -17.74 3.01
C LEU A 157 -6.25 -17.50 1.89
N ASP A 158 -6.73 -17.11 0.70
CA ASP A 158 -5.87 -16.60 -0.37
C ASP A 158 -5.78 -15.06 -0.28
N LEU A 159 -4.57 -14.57 -0.03
CA LEU A 159 -4.27 -13.15 0.15
C LEU A 159 -3.89 -12.45 -1.17
N ALA A 160 -3.66 -13.21 -2.27
CA ALA A 160 -3.25 -12.66 -3.57
C ALA A 160 -4.16 -11.54 -4.11
N PRO A 161 -5.50 -11.57 -3.94
CA PRO A 161 -6.39 -10.50 -4.43
C PRO A 161 -6.19 -9.15 -3.74
N TYR A 162 -5.44 -9.13 -2.63
CA TYR A 162 -5.23 -7.96 -1.77
C TYR A 162 -3.76 -7.52 -1.73
N CYS A 163 -2.87 -8.31 -2.33
CA CYS A 163 -1.44 -8.01 -2.44
C CYS A 163 -1.16 -7.21 -3.71
N SER A 164 -0.25 -6.24 -3.63
CA SER A 164 0.21 -5.48 -4.78
C SER A 164 0.90 -6.40 -5.80
N SER A 165 0.77 -6.12 -7.09
CA SER A 165 1.57 -6.79 -8.13
C SER A 165 3.08 -6.57 -7.97
N LEU A 166 3.49 -5.54 -7.22
CA LEU A 166 4.88 -5.25 -6.87
C LEU A 166 5.33 -5.96 -5.58
N CYS A 167 4.50 -6.87 -5.04
CA CYS A 167 4.72 -7.52 -3.75
C CYS A 167 6.09 -8.21 -3.63
N GLN A 168 6.70 -8.09 -2.46
CA GLN A 168 7.94 -8.76 -2.09
C GLN A 168 7.67 -10.06 -1.33
N GLY A 169 8.53 -11.06 -1.54
CA GLY A 169 8.40 -12.37 -0.91
C GLY A 169 7.43 -13.33 -1.63
N VAL A 170 6.95 -12.93 -2.81
CA VAL A 170 6.15 -13.76 -3.72
C VAL A 170 6.99 -14.05 -4.97
N LYS A 171 6.95 -15.29 -5.48
CA LYS A 171 7.71 -15.68 -6.68
C LYS A 171 7.08 -15.08 -7.94
N GLU A 172 7.89 -14.81 -8.96
CA GLU A 172 7.38 -14.38 -10.26
C GLU A 172 6.41 -15.43 -10.83
N GLY A 173 5.26 -15.00 -11.33
CA GLY A 173 4.19 -15.87 -11.84
C GLY A 173 3.33 -16.54 -10.76
N GLN A 174 3.60 -16.34 -9.47
CA GLN A 174 2.76 -16.87 -8.41
C GLN A 174 1.42 -16.15 -8.35
N THR A 175 0.31 -16.90 -8.42
CA THR A 175 -1.05 -16.36 -8.48
C THR A 175 -1.85 -16.50 -7.18
N LYS A 176 -1.29 -17.17 -6.17
CA LYS A 176 -1.92 -17.43 -4.87
C LYS A 176 -0.96 -17.14 -3.72
N VAL A 177 -1.47 -16.58 -2.63
CA VAL A 177 -0.71 -16.34 -1.40
C VAL A 177 -1.52 -16.93 -0.24
N LEU A 178 -1.27 -18.19 0.07
CA LEU A 178 -2.14 -18.97 0.96
C LEU A 178 -1.71 -18.86 2.43
N TYR A 179 -2.70 -18.69 3.31
CA TYR A 179 -2.57 -18.75 4.76
C TYR A 179 -3.54 -19.78 5.33
N SER A 180 -3.08 -20.57 6.28
CA SER A 180 -3.93 -21.45 7.08
C SER A 180 -4.29 -20.78 8.40
N LEU A 181 -5.57 -20.83 8.77
CA LEU A 181 -6.03 -20.36 10.07
C LEU A 181 -5.42 -21.22 11.16
N TYR A 182 -4.72 -20.58 12.10
CA TYR A 182 -4.08 -21.29 13.22
C TYR A 182 -4.70 -20.96 14.59
N GLY A 183 -5.44 -19.85 14.71
CA GLY A 183 -6.03 -19.43 15.97
C GLY A 183 -7.04 -18.30 15.82
N VAL A 184 -7.96 -18.20 16.77
CA VAL A 184 -9.01 -17.16 16.83
C VAL A 184 -9.06 -16.62 18.26
N VAL A 185 -9.06 -15.28 18.38
CA VAL A 185 -9.35 -14.59 19.64
C VAL A 185 -10.80 -14.11 19.58
N GLU A 186 -11.61 -14.66 20.48
CA GLU A 186 -13.01 -14.24 20.68
C GLU A 186 -13.07 -13.27 21.86
N HIS A 187 -14.00 -12.33 21.80
CA HIS A 187 -14.22 -11.34 22.85
C HIS A 187 -15.69 -11.38 23.23
N SER A 188 -16.00 -11.82 24.44
CA SER A 188 -17.33 -11.71 25.05
C SER A 188 -17.59 -10.30 25.59
N GLY A 189 -18.85 -9.90 25.80
CA GLY A 189 -19.15 -8.62 26.45
C GLY A 189 -18.92 -7.35 25.61
N ARG A 190 -18.70 -6.22 26.29
CA ARG A 190 -18.64 -4.84 25.73
C ARG A 190 -17.23 -4.28 25.84
N LEU A 191 -17.00 -3.09 25.25
CA LEU A 191 -15.70 -2.42 25.34
C LEU A 191 -15.29 -2.12 26.80
N SER A 192 -16.26 -1.87 27.67
CA SER A 192 -16.05 -1.54 29.09
C SER A 192 -15.85 -2.77 29.99
N GLY A 193 -15.90 -3.99 29.45
CA GLY A 193 -15.75 -5.22 30.22
C GLY A 193 -16.33 -6.43 29.50
N GLY A 194 -15.64 -7.56 29.61
CA GLY A 194 -15.98 -8.81 28.96
C GLY A 194 -14.86 -9.83 28.96
#